data_AF-V8N5P1-F1
#
_entry.id   AF-V8N5P1-F1
#
_cell.length_a   1.000
_cell.length_b   1.000
_cell.length_c   1.000
_cell.angle_alpha   90.00
_cell.angle_beta   90.00
_cell.angle_gamma   90.00
#
_symmetry.space_group_name_H-M   'P 1'
#
loop_
_entity.id
_entity.type
_entity.pdbx_description
1 polymer ?
#
loop_
_entity_poly.entity_id
_entity_poly.type
_entity_poly.pdbx_seq_one_letter_code
_entity_poly.pdbx_strand_id
1 'polypeptide(L)'
;HTTHEVILVEDEVTDTEDNEEDDLGDLDDQRSIILHIISQLKLGMDLTRVVLPAFILEKRSLLEMFANFLAHPDLFLSISCGTTPEERIISFVEYYLTAFHEGRKGVVAKKPYNPIIGETFHCSWNVPKDRVKPVRANTASCGLKGQASSAGYRLRFVAEQVSHHPPVTSFYCECKERKVCVNVHVWTKSKFMGMSVGVSMVGE
;
A
#
# COMPACT_ATOMS: atom_id res chain seq x y z
N HIS A 1 -13.91 -19.65 -19.68
CA HIS A 1 -13.25 -18.74 -20.63
C HIS A 1 -13.06 -17.41 -19.93
N THR A 2 -11.91 -17.21 -19.29
CA THR A 2 -11.56 -15.96 -18.63
C THR A 2 -10.97 -15.05 -19.71
N THR A 3 -11.77 -14.15 -20.25
CA THR A 3 -11.25 -13.01 -21.01
C THR A 3 -10.36 -12.23 -20.05
N HIS A 4 -9.04 -12.29 -20.24
CA HIS A 4 -8.13 -11.38 -19.56
C HIS A 4 -8.53 -9.96 -19.98
N GLU A 5 -9.13 -9.22 -19.07
CA GLU A 5 -9.44 -7.82 -19.27
C GLU A 5 -8.11 -7.08 -19.36
N VAL A 6 -7.74 -6.69 -20.57
CA VAL A 6 -6.47 -5.99 -20.83
C VAL A 6 -6.69 -4.54 -20.44
N ILE A 7 -6.17 -4.13 -19.28
CA ILE A 7 -6.21 -2.73 -18.85
C ILE A 7 -5.35 -1.91 -19.80
N LEU A 8 -5.99 -1.07 -20.61
CA LEU A 8 -5.31 -0.19 -21.55
C LEU A 8 -4.82 1.06 -20.83
N VAL A 9 -3.65 1.52 -21.24
CA VAL A 9 -3.03 2.76 -20.70
C VAL A 9 -3.91 3.98 -20.95
N GLU A 10 -4.68 3.93 -22.04
CA GLU A 10 -5.56 5.02 -22.48
C GLU A 10 -6.78 5.17 -21.57
N ASP A 11 -7.11 4.14 -20.79
CA ASP A 11 -8.22 4.13 -19.83
C ASP A 11 -7.76 4.55 -18.41
N GLU A 12 -6.46 4.78 -18.20
CA GLU A 12 -5.93 5.23 -16.90
C GLU A 12 -6.34 6.69 -16.64
N VAL A 13 -7.02 6.93 -15.52
CA VAL A 13 -7.39 8.27 -15.06
C VAL A 13 -6.43 8.70 -13.96
N THR A 14 -5.92 9.92 -14.03
CA THR A 14 -5.13 10.50 -12.94
C THR A 14 -6.00 10.64 -11.71
N ASP A 15 -5.59 10.01 -10.62
CA ASP A 15 -6.22 10.21 -9.32
C ASP A 15 -6.01 11.67 -8.88
N THR A 16 -7.11 12.40 -8.79
CA THR A 16 -7.16 13.79 -8.31
C THR A 16 -7.89 13.90 -6.98
N GLU A 17 -8.28 12.78 -6.36
CA GLU A 17 -8.96 12.80 -5.08
C GLU A 17 -7.95 13.08 -3.97
N ASP A 18 -8.11 14.23 -3.32
CA ASP A 18 -7.43 14.46 -2.06
C ASP A 18 -8.04 13.51 -1.02
N ASN A 19 -7.24 12.53 -0.59
CA ASN A 19 -7.56 11.58 0.49
C ASN A 19 -7.66 12.28 1.86
N GLU A 20 -8.28 13.45 1.93
CA GLU A 20 -8.59 14.15 3.17
C GLU A 20 -9.61 13.32 3.96
N GLU A 21 -9.20 12.89 5.14
CA GLU A 21 -10.11 12.25 6.07
C GLU A 21 -11.00 13.32 6.70
N ASP A 22 -12.31 13.18 6.52
CA ASP A 22 -13.28 13.96 7.28
C ASP A 22 -12.97 13.78 8.78
N ASP A 23 -12.77 14.90 9.48
CA ASP A 23 -12.58 14.90 10.93
C ASP A 23 -13.79 14.20 11.55
N LEU A 24 -13.53 13.13 12.29
CA LEU A 24 -14.59 12.46 13.03
C LEU A 24 -15.10 13.52 14.00
N GLY A 25 -16.33 13.98 13.80
CA GLY A 25 -17.00 14.89 14.72
C GLY A 25 -17.00 14.36 16.16
N ASP A 26 -17.72 15.02 17.06
CA ASP A 26 -17.59 14.78 18.50
C ASP A 26 -17.50 13.29 18.91
N LEU A 27 -16.30 12.86 19.34
CA LEU A 27 -15.97 11.47 19.70
C LEU A 27 -16.78 10.97 20.89
N ASP A 28 -17.37 11.87 21.67
CA ASP A 28 -18.16 11.54 22.85
C ASP A 28 -19.44 10.77 22.48
N ASP A 29 -20.07 11.07 21.33
CA ASP A 29 -21.25 10.33 20.85
C ASP A 29 -20.88 8.89 20.43
N GLN A 30 -19.69 8.71 19.87
CA GLN A 30 -19.19 7.41 19.38
C GLN A 30 -18.61 6.52 20.49
N ARG A 31 -18.24 7.11 21.63
CA ARG A 31 -17.64 6.41 22.77
C ARG A 31 -18.51 5.29 23.30
N SER A 32 -19.83 5.51 23.38
CA SER A 32 -20.79 4.50 23.85
C SER A 32 -20.81 3.26 22.96
N ILE A 33 -20.73 3.44 21.64
CA ILE A 33 -20.68 2.37 20.64
C ILE A 33 -19.36 1.61 20.72
N ILE A 34 -18.24 2.31 20.84
CA ILE A 34 -16.92 1.69 20.98
C ILE A 34 -16.85 0.84 22.26
N LEU A 35 -17.32 1.37 23.40
CA LEU A 35 -17.37 0.62 24.65
C LEU A 35 -18.29 -0.59 24.56
N HIS A 36 -19.43 -0.46 23.88
CA HIS A 36 -20.32 -1.58 23.63
C HIS A 36 -19.60 -2.69 22.84
N ILE A 37 -18.88 -2.36 21.76
CA ILE A 37 -18.12 -3.34 20.98
C ILE A 37 -17.04 -3.99 21.83
N ILE A 38 -16.24 -3.21 22.55
CA ILE A 38 -15.18 -3.72 23.44
C ILE A 38 -15.77 -4.69 24.48
N SER A 39 -16.96 -4.41 25.00
CA SER A 39 -17.65 -5.31 25.95
C SER A 39 -17.99 -6.69 25.36
N GLN A 40 -18.13 -6.80 24.04
CA GLN A 40 -18.39 -8.07 23.36
C GLN A 40 -17.10 -8.84 23.05
N LEU A 41 -15.92 -8.20 23.17
CA LEU A 41 -14.64 -8.81 22.84
C LEU A 41 -14.10 -9.64 24.00
N LYS A 42 -13.65 -10.86 23.70
CA LYS A 42 -12.92 -11.72 24.65
C LYS A 42 -11.43 -11.68 24.36
N LEU A 43 -10.60 -11.79 25.39
CA LEU A 43 -9.16 -11.84 25.23
C LEU A 43 -8.76 -12.96 24.26
N GLY A 44 -8.01 -12.60 23.23
CA GLY A 44 -7.56 -13.50 22.19
C GLY A 44 -8.51 -13.71 21.02
N MET A 45 -9.65 -13.01 20.99
CA MET A 45 -10.59 -13.08 19.88
C MET A 45 -10.02 -12.45 18.61
N ASP A 46 -10.33 -13.07 17.47
CA ASP A 46 -9.98 -12.61 16.12
C ASP A 46 -10.96 -11.51 15.66
N LEU A 47 -10.42 -10.33 15.36
CA LEU A 47 -11.19 -9.14 15.02
C LEU A 47 -11.58 -9.05 13.55
N THR A 48 -11.05 -9.93 12.68
CA THR A 48 -11.49 -10.00 11.28
C THR A 48 -12.95 -10.43 11.16
N ARG A 49 -13.48 -11.12 12.18
CA ARG A 49 -14.85 -11.64 12.25
C ARG A 49 -15.83 -10.72 12.98
N VAL A 50 -15.34 -9.61 13.52
CA VAL A 50 -16.16 -8.62 14.23
C VAL A 50 -16.55 -7.51 13.26
N VAL A 51 -17.86 -7.25 13.15
CA VAL A 51 -18.37 -6.13 12.37
C VAL A 51 -18.09 -4.84 13.15
N LEU A 52 -17.29 -3.95 12.55
CA LEU A 52 -17.02 -2.63 13.10
C LEU A 52 -18.00 -1.60 12.50
N PRO A 53 -18.40 -0.57 13.25
CA PRO A 53 -19.20 0.53 12.75
C PRO A 53 -18.50 1.26 11.61
N ALA A 54 -19.29 1.78 10.68
CA ALA A 54 -18.78 2.48 9.48
C ALA A 54 -17.85 3.67 9.82
N PHE A 55 -18.04 4.35 10.95
CA PHE A 55 -17.18 5.48 11.33
C PHE A 55 -15.73 5.07 11.68
N ILE A 56 -15.47 3.79 11.98
CA ILE A 56 -14.12 3.26 12.20
C ILE A 56 -13.50 2.81 10.86
N LEU A 57 -14.27 2.79 9.77
CA LEU A 57 -13.78 2.37 8.46
C LEU A 57 -13.16 3.53 7.70
N GLU A 58 -12.10 3.23 6.97
CA GLU A 58 -11.50 4.12 5.99
C GLU A 58 -12.20 3.95 4.63
N LYS A 59 -12.21 5.00 3.79
CA LYS A 59 -12.85 4.95 2.45
C LYS A 59 -12.12 4.02 1.45
N ARG A 60 -10.94 3.51 1.80
CA ARG A 60 -10.08 2.69 0.94
C ARG A 60 -10.18 1.20 1.23
N SER A 61 -10.04 0.39 0.18
CA SER A 61 -9.85 -1.06 0.29
C SER A 61 -8.47 -1.38 0.84
N LEU A 62 -8.30 -2.53 1.51
CA LEU A 62 -6.98 -3.00 1.93
C LEU A 62 -6.03 -3.16 0.73
N LEU A 63 -6.55 -3.50 -0.46
CA LEU A 63 -5.75 -3.62 -1.69
C LEU A 63 -5.09 -2.30 -2.07
N GLU A 64 -5.86 -1.22 -2.00
CA GLU A 64 -5.39 0.15 -2.24
C GLU A 64 -4.43 0.62 -1.14
N MET A 65 -4.71 0.27 0.13
CA MET A 65 -3.80 0.58 1.23
C MET A 65 -2.40 0.01 1.01
N PHE A 66 -2.26 -1.17 0.37
CA PHE A 66 -0.94 -1.72 0.04
C PHE A 66 -0.17 -0.90 -1.00
N ALA A 67 -0.85 -0.11 -1.83
CA ALA A 67 -0.18 0.83 -2.73
C ALA A 67 0.54 1.96 -1.96
N ASN A 68 0.17 2.25 -0.70
CA ASN A 68 0.89 3.22 0.14
C ASN A 68 2.34 2.81 0.41
N PHE A 69 2.69 1.52 0.32
CA PHE A 69 4.10 1.09 0.41
C PHE A 69 4.95 1.67 -0.73
N LEU A 70 4.33 2.13 -1.81
CA LEU A 70 4.96 2.78 -2.96
C LEU A 70 4.70 4.30 -2.98
N ALA A 71 4.41 4.93 -1.84
CA ALA A 71 4.21 6.38 -1.71
C ALA A 71 5.40 7.21 -2.23
N HIS A 72 6.61 6.66 -2.15
CA HIS A 72 7.84 7.23 -2.71
C HIS A 72 8.37 6.34 -3.84
N PRO A 73 7.70 6.32 -5.00
CA PRO A 73 8.07 5.43 -6.11
C PRO A 73 9.44 5.81 -6.70
N ASP A 74 9.86 7.07 -6.57
CA ASP A 74 11.18 7.55 -6.95
C ASP A 74 12.31 6.90 -6.14
N LEU A 75 12.14 6.72 -4.83
CA LEU A 75 13.11 6.02 -3.98
C LEU A 75 13.17 4.53 -4.34
N PHE A 76 12.02 3.90 -4.56
CA PHE A 76 11.93 2.51 -5.01
C PHE A 76 12.70 2.28 -6.32
N LEU A 77 12.45 3.11 -7.33
CA LEU A 77 13.13 3.01 -8.63
C LEU A 77 14.64 3.29 -8.51
N SER A 78 15.05 4.12 -7.55
CA SER A 78 16.45 4.48 -7.32
C SER A 78 17.30 3.33 -6.77
N ILE A 79 16.68 2.28 -6.21
CA ILE A 79 17.39 1.07 -5.75
C ILE A 79 18.20 0.45 -6.89
N SER A 80 17.64 0.43 -8.10
CA SER A 80 18.30 -0.13 -9.29
C SER A 80 19.53 0.66 -9.75
N CYS A 81 19.74 1.86 -9.20
CA CYS A 81 20.84 2.75 -9.56
C CYS A 81 22.12 2.51 -8.77
N GLY A 82 22.05 1.76 -7.66
CA GLY A 82 23.22 1.42 -6.87
C GLY A 82 24.18 0.51 -7.65
N THR A 83 25.43 0.95 -7.78
CA THR A 83 26.46 0.22 -8.51
C THR A 83 26.97 -0.98 -7.71
N THR A 84 27.03 -0.85 -6.38
CA THR A 84 27.45 -1.92 -5.48
C THR A 84 26.26 -2.54 -4.73
N PRO A 85 26.36 -3.80 -4.26
CA PRO A 85 25.33 -4.40 -3.40
C PRO A 85 25.01 -3.57 -2.16
N GLU A 86 26.02 -2.94 -1.56
CA GLU A 86 25.91 -2.10 -0.36
C GLU A 86 25.07 -0.85 -0.64
N GLU A 87 25.28 -0.20 -1.79
CA GLU A 87 24.48 0.96 -2.19
C GLU A 87 23.01 0.59 -2.42
N ARG A 88 22.76 -0.57 -3.04
CA ARG A 88 21.40 -1.06 -3.30
C ARG A 88 20.66 -1.38 -2.01
N ILE A 89 21.31 -2.04 -1.04
CA ILE A 89 20.66 -2.37 0.24
C ILE A 89 20.38 -1.12 1.07
N ILE A 90 21.28 -0.12 1.06
CA ILE A 90 21.03 1.17 1.73
C ILE A 90 19.82 1.87 1.11
N SER A 91 19.76 1.94 -0.23
CA SER A 91 18.65 2.55 -0.95
C SER A 91 17.32 1.82 -0.67
N PHE A 92 17.37 0.48 -0.61
CA PHE A 92 16.20 -0.33 -0.25
C PHE A 92 15.72 -0.04 1.17
N VAL A 93 16.63 0.01 2.14
CA VAL A 93 16.26 0.32 3.54
C VAL A 93 15.70 1.73 3.66
N GLU A 94 16.28 2.71 2.97
CA GLU A 94 15.74 4.07 2.91
C GLU A 94 14.31 4.10 2.39
N TYR A 95 14.07 3.51 1.22
CA TYR A 95 12.72 3.34 0.66
C TYR A 95 11.78 2.61 1.62
N TYR A 96 12.22 1.49 2.19
CA TYR A 96 11.35 0.66 3.02
C TYR A 96 10.92 1.38 4.31
N LEU A 97 11.77 2.23 4.87
CA LEU A 97 11.42 3.03 6.04
C LEU A 97 10.39 4.12 5.73
N THR A 98 10.38 4.69 4.53
CA THR A 98 9.38 5.71 4.17
C THR A 98 7.97 5.13 3.99
N ALA A 99 7.86 3.85 3.63
CA ALA A 99 6.59 3.15 3.46
C ALA A 99 5.70 3.13 4.72
N PHE A 100 6.26 3.31 5.92
CA PHE A 100 5.50 3.31 7.17
C PHE A 100 4.91 4.68 7.55
N HIS A 101 5.35 5.75 6.89
CA HIS A 101 4.90 7.11 7.19
C HIS A 101 3.55 7.43 6.54
N GLU A 102 3.34 7.03 5.28
CA GLU A 102 2.16 7.44 4.50
C GLU A 102 0.85 6.76 4.93
N GLY A 103 0.91 5.77 5.81
CA GLY A 103 -0.25 4.98 6.23
C GLY A 103 -1.19 5.63 7.24
N ARG A 104 -0.91 6.84 7.77
CA ARG A 104 -1.72 7.47 8.84
C ARG A 104 -1.84 8.98 8.67
N LYS A 105 -2.96 9.45 8.12
CA LYS A 105 -3.27 10.89 8.01
C LYS A 105 -4.21 11.40 9.10
N GLY A 106 -5.03 10.53 9.70
CA GLY A 106 -5.96 10.88 10.79
C GLY A 106 -5.44 10.67 12.22
N VAL A 107 -6.05 11.38 13.18
CA VAL A 107 -5.83 11.20 14.63
C VAL A 107 -6.39 9.86 15.13
N VAL A 108 -7.40 9.33 14.43
CA VAL A 108 -8.08 8.08 14.76
C VAL A 108 -7.65 6.99 13.79
N ALA A 109 -7.21 5.85 14.33
CA ALA A 109 -6.90 4.69 13.51
C ALA A 109 -8.18 4.11 12.89
N LYS A 110 -8.31 4.25 11.57
CA LYS A 110 -9.37 3.63 10.78
C LYS A 110 -8.92 2.28 10.21
N LYS A 111 -9.87 1.37 10.02
CA LYS A 111 -9.65 0.06 9.39
C LYS A 111 -10.06 0.15 7.92
N PRO A 112 -9.22 -0.28 6.96
CA PRO A 112 -9.62 -0.33 5.56
C PRO A 112 -10.74 -1.36 5.35
N TYR A 113 -11.46 -1.22 4.24
CA TYR A 113 -12.42 -2.24 3.83
C TYR A 113 -11.71 -3.59 3.62
N ASN A 114 -12.33 -4.65 4.14
CA ASN A 114 -11.85 -6.01 3.92
C ASN A 114 -12.23 -6.44 2.49
N PRO A 115 -11.26 -6.72 1.60
CA PRO A 115 -11.56 -7.00 0.21
C PRO A 115 -12.41 -8.28 0.04
N ILE A 116 -13.29 -8.29 -0.95
CA ILE A 116 -14.01 -9.51 -1.33
C ILE A 116 -13.08 -10.47 -2.10
N ILE A 117 -13.41 -11.76 -2.13
CA ILE A 117 -12.62 -12.73 -2.91
C ILE A 117 -12.61 -12.36 -4.41
N GLY A 118 -11.42 -12.32 -5.02
CA GLY A 118 -11.24 -11.93 -6.41
C GLY A 118 -11.34 -10.43 -6.68
N GLU A 119 -11.47 -9.59 -5.65
CA GLU A 119 -11.32 -8.14 -5.82
C GLU A 119 -9.91 -7.82 -6.30
N THR A 120 -9.81 -6.92 -7.28
CA THR A 120 -8.54 -6.47 -7.85
C THR A 120 -8.42 -4.96 -7.77
N PHE A 121 -7.22 -4.47 -7.46
CA PHE A 121 -6.87 -3.05 -7.51
C PHE A 121 -5.68 -2.84 -8.43
N HIS A 122 -5.75 -1.82 -9.28
CA HIS A 122 -4.72 -1.48 -10.24
C HIS A 122 -4.42 0.01 -10.17
N CYS A 123 -3.14 0.37 -10.08
CA CYS A 123 -2.71 1.75 -10.22
C CYS A 123 -1.34 1.84 -10.86
N SER A 124 -0.96 3.06 -11.26
CA SER A 124 0.35 3.31 -11.84
C SER A 124 0.88 4.68 -11.40
N TRP A 125 2.20 4.80 -11.34
CA TRP A 125 2.88 6.08 -11.13
C TRP A 125 3.71 6.41 -12.35
N ASN A 126 3.58 7.65 -12.83
CA ASN A 126 4.49 8.23 -13.81
C ASN A 126 5.56 9.04 -13.07
N VAL A 127 6.73 8.45 -12.88
CA VAL A 127 7.82 9.04 -12.09
C VAL A 127 8.76 9.82 -13.01
N PRO A 128 8.91 11.15 -12.85
CA PRO A 128 9.85 11.93 -13.63
C PRO A 128 11.28 11.38 -13.54
N LYS A 129 11.96 11.24 -14.68
CA LYS A 129 13.28 10.57 -14.74
C LYS A 129 14.35 11.30 -13.93
N ASP A 130 14.21 12.60 -13.77
CA ASP A 130 15.08 13.46 -12.98
C ASP A 130 14.94 13.25 -11.46
N ARG A 131 13.81 12.70 -10.98
CA ARG A 131 13.62 12.37 -9.56
C ARG A 131 14.30 11.07 -9.14
N VAL A 132 14.58 10.17 -10.09
CA VAL A 132 15.20 8.87 -9.80
C VAL A 132 16.73 9.00 -9.82
N LYS A 133 17.33 9.19 -8.64
CA LYS A 133 18.77 9.47 -8.47
C LYS A 133 19.44 8.49 -7.49
N PRO A 134 20.73 8.18 -7.68
CA PRO A 134 21.49 7.42 -6.69
C PRO A 134 21.64 8.20 -5.38
N VAL A 135 21.51 7.51 -4.24
CA VAL A 135 21.61 8.07 -2.87
C VAL A 135 22.87 8.90 -2.64
N ARG A 136 23.98 8.58 -3.31
CA ARG A 136 25.29 9.24 -3.13
C ARG A 136 25.78 10.06 -4.31
N ALA A 137 24.99 10.22 -5.37
CA ALA A 137 25.40 10.97 -6.54
C ALA A 137 24.87 12.39 -6.49
N ASN A 138 25.70 13.34 -6.04
CA ASN A 138 25.37 14.77 -6.13
C ASN A 138 25.20 15.28 -7.58
N THR A 139 25.51 14.48 -8.61
CA THR A 139 25.50 14.94 -10.01
C THR A 139 25.22 13.88 -11.09
N ALA A 140 25.02 12.59 -10.78
CA ALA A 140 24.84 11.57 -11.82
C ALA A 140 23.37 11.13 -11.94
N SER A 141 22.74 11.42 -13.09
CA SER A 141 21.46 10.82 -13.44
C SER A 141 21.67 9.34 -13.76
N CYS A 142 20.84 8.50 -13.17
CA CYS A 142 20.86 7.07 -13.40
C CYS A 142 20.12 6.77 -14.71
N GLY A 143 20.77 6.99 -15.85
CA GLY A 143 20.20 6.75 -17.18
C GLY A 143 20.69 5.44 -17.79
N LEU A 144 19.81 4.45 -17.94
CA LEU A 144 19.98 3.46 -19.01
C LEU A 144 19.85 4.21 -20.33
N LYS A 145 20.91 4.24 -21.16
CA LYS A 145 20.87 4.84 -22.50
C LYS A 145 19.96 4.01 -23.40
N GLY A 146 18.66 4.31 -23.38
CA GLY A 146 17.61 3.71 -24.22
C GLY A 146 16.63 4.78 -24.67
N GLN A 147 16.16 4.67 -25.91
CA GLN A 147 15.52 5.70 -26.72
C GLN A 147 14.46 6.57 -26.01
N ALA A 148 14.51 7.86 -26.34
CA ALA A 148 13.57 8.89 -25.92
C ALA A 148 12.17 8.63 -26.47
N SER A 149 11.21 8.35 -25.60
CA SER A 149 9.79 8.45 -25.94
C SER A 149 8.87 8.78 -24.75
N SER A 150 9.26 8.50 -23.50
CA SER A 150 8.47 8.85 -22.29
C SER A 150 9.22 9.78 -21.35
N ALA A 151 8.53 10.83 -20.89
CA ALA A 151 9.00 11.86 -19.94
C ALA A 151 9.26 11.32 -18.53
N GLY A 152 8.70 10.15 -18.18
CA GLY A 152 8.87 9.50 -16.89
C GLY A 152 8.98 7.98 -17.00
N TYR A 153 9.43 7.36 -15.92
CA TYR A 153 9.36 5.91 -15.73
C TYR A 153 7.98 5.54 -15.22
N ARG A 154 7.36 4.53 -15.84
CA ARG A 154 6.09 4.00 -15.35
C ARG A 154 6.30 2.83 -14.40
N LEU A 155 5.78 2.97 -13.19
CA LEU A 155 5.67 1.91 -12.19
C LEU A 155 4.22 1.44 -12.13
N ARG A 156 3.97 0.14 -12.29
CA ARG A 156 2.63 -0.44 -12.20
C ARG A 156 2.48 -1.24 -10.93
N PHE A 157 1.31 -1.18 -10.32
CA PHE A 157 0.94 -1.99 -9.16
C PHE A 157 -0.40 -2.68 -9.42
N VAL A 158 -0.47 -3.95 -9.04
CA VAL A 158 -1.65 -4.78 -9.11
C VAL A 158 -1.78 -5.53 -7.80
N ALA A 159 -2.95 -5.49 -7.18
CA ALA A 159 -3.27 -6.29 -6.00
C ALA A 159 -4.54 -7.09 -6.24
N GLU A 160 -4.59 -8.29 -5.68
CA GLU A 160 -5.75 -9.18 -5.72
C GLU A 160 -5.98 -9.82 -4.36
N GLN A 161 -7.24 -9.89 -3.95
CA GLN A 161 -7.63 -10.73 -2.82
C GLN A 161 -7.76 -12.19 -3.25
N VAL A 162 -6.72 -12.98 -3.00
CA VAL A 162 -6.62 -14.39 -3.46
C VAL A 162 -7.27 -15.39 -2.50
N SER A 163 -7.56 -14.99 -1.26
CA SER A 163 -8.30 -15.81 -0.29
C SER A 163 -9.10 -14.93 0.67
N HIS A 164 -10.25 -15.40 1.14
CA HIS A 164 -11.08 -14.68 2.12
C HIS A 164 -11.09 -15.34 3.51
N HIS A 165 -10.85 -16.65 3.59
CA HIS A 165 -10.81 -17.42 4.85
C HIS A 165 -9.64 -18.42 4.85
N PRO A 166 -8.44 -18.01 5.30
CA PRO A 166 -8.07 -16.70 5.85
C PRO A 166 -7.97 -15.61 4.77
N PRO A 167 -8.12 -14.32 5.13
CA PRO A 167 -7.96 -13.23 4.16
C PRO A 167 -6.50 -13.15 3.71
N VAL A 168 -6.21 -13.32 2.43
CA VAL A 168 -4.86 -13.18 1.86
C VAL A 168 -4.93 -12.28 0.65
N THR A 169 -4.07 -11.27 0.64
CA THR A 169 -3.86 -10.36 -0.50
C THR A 169 -2.53 -10.73 -1.16
N SER A 170 -2.52 -10.83 -2.48
CA SER A 170 -1.27 -10.84 -3.25
C SER A 170 -1.15 -9.54 -4.02
N PHE A 171 0.05 -9.00 -4.13
CA PHE A 171 0.29 -7.86 -5.00
C PHE A 171 1.61 -7.97 -5.75
N TYR A 172 1.64 -7.36 -6.92
CA TYR A 172 2.73 -7.30 -7.84
C TYR A 172 3.01 -5.86 -8.23
N CYS A 173 4.29 -5.49 -8.26
CA CYS A 173 4.74 -4.19 -8.70
C CYS A 173 5.87 -4.35 -9.72
N GLU A 174 5.86 -3.57 -10.81
CA GLU A 174 6.88 -3.66 -11.86
C GLU A 174 7.17 -2.31 -12.53
N CYS A 175 8.46 -2.03 -12.75
CA CYS A 175 8.92 -1.05 -13.74
C CYS A 175 9.89 -1.71 -14.73
N LYS A 176 9.40 -1.99 -15.94
CA LYS A 176 10.15 -2.67 -17.01
C LYS A 176 11.39 -1.90 -17.44
N GLU A 177 11.29 -0.58 -17.57
CA GLU A 177 12.40 0.30 -17.97
C GLU A 177 13.55 0.24 -16.96
N ARG A 178 13.23 0.08 -15.66
CA ARG A 178 14.21 -0.04 -14.57
C ARG A 178 14.58 -1.48 -14.21
N LYS A 179 13.92 -2.46 -14.83
CA LYS A 179 14.10 -3.90 -14.54
C LYS A 179 13.94 -4.24 -13.06
N VAL A 180 12.98 -3.60 -12.39
CA VAL A 180 12.63 -3.86 -10.99
C VAL A 180 11.23 -4.43 -10.91
N CYS A 181 11.05 -5.42 -10.03
CA CYS A 181 9.75 -5.96 -9.69
C CYS A 181 9.71 -6.41 -8.24
N VAL A 182 8.50 -6.48 -7.68
CA VAL A 182 8.21 -7.02 -6.35
C VAL A 182 6.99 -7.91 -6.48
N ASN A 183 7.05 -9.08 -5.86
CA ASN A 183 5.91 -9.98 -5.69
C ASN A 183 5.73 -10.16 -4.19
N VAL A 184 4.52 -9.97 -3.69
CA VAL A 184 4.21 -10.12 -2.27
C VAL A 184 2.91 -10.91 -2.12
N HIS A 185 2.85 -11.68 -1.04
CA HIS A 185 1.59 -12.15 -0.50
C HIS A 185 1.56 -11.87 0.99
N VAL A 186 0.47 -11.29 1.46
CA VAL A 186 0.37 -10.78 2.83
C VAL A 186 -1.02 -11.00 3.38
N TRP A 187 -1.07 -11.31 4.66
CA TRP A 187 -2.29 -11.33 5.43
C TRP A 187 -2.08 -10.79 6.83
N THR A 188 -3.17 -10.34 7.43
CA THR A 188 -3.17 -9.84 8.79
C THR A 188 -3.77 -10.88 9.73
N LYS A 189 -3.14 -11.06 10.89
CA LYS A 189 -3.74 -11.72 12.04
C LYS A 189 -3.98 -10.68 13.12
N SER A 190 -5.25 -10.41 13.43
CA SER A 190 -5.62 -9.46 14.47
C SER A 190 -6.05 -10.19 15.72
N LYS A 191 -5.56 -9.75 16.88
CA LYS A 191 -5.91 -10.34 18.19
C LYS A 191 -6.27 -9.24 19.17
N PHE A 192 -7.43 -9.38 19.81
CA PHE A 192 -7.79 -8.52 20.94
C PHE A 192 -6.95 -8.88 22.18
N MET A 193 -6.27 -7.90 22.76
CA MET A 193 -5.34 -8.04 23.88
C MET A 193 -5.85 -7.34 25.16
N GLY A 194 -7.16 -7.08 25.25
CA GLY A 194 -7.80 -6.43 26.40
C GLY A 194 -7.92 -4.92 26.22
N MET A 195 -6.84 -4.17 26.42
CA MET A 195 -6.84 -2.72 26.20
C MET A 195 -6.28 -2.31 24.83
N SER A 196 -5.82 -3.29 24.04
CA SER A 196 -5.21 -3.04 22.74
C SER A 196 -5.62 -4.11 21.73
N VAL A 197 -5.36 -3.79 20.47
CA VAL A 197 -5.48 -4.70 19.34
C VAL A 197 -4.08 -4.93 18.77
N GLY A 198 -3.61 -6.16 18.81
CA GLY A 198 -2.39 -6.56 18.11
C GLY A 198 -2.71 -6.94 16.68
N VAL A 199 -1.98 -6.39 15.72
CA VAL A 199 -2.04 -6.79 14.31
C VAL A 199 -0.67 -7.32 13.91
N SER A 200 -0.62 -8.59 13.52
CA SER A 200 0.57 -9.21 12.96
C SER A 200 0.44 -9.28 11.45
N MET A 201 1.36 -8.63 10.74
CA MET A 201 1.55 -8.81 9.31
C MET A 201 2.30 -10.13 9.10
N VAL A 202 1.74 -11.04 8.29
CA VAL A 202 2.35 -12.31 7.93
C VAL A 202 2.39 -12.41 6.42
N GLY A 203 3.53 -12.81 5.87
CA GLY A 203 3.76 -12.81 4.42
C GLY A 203 5.24 -12.66 4.08
N GLU A 204 5.52 -12.73 2.78
CA GLU A 204 6.84 -12.50 2.16
C GLU A 204 6.68 -11.61 0.93
#